data_AF-A0A3N6LMR9-F1
#
_entry.id   AF-A0A3N6LMR9-F1
#
_cell.length_a   1.000
_cell.length_b   1.000
_cell.length_c   1.000
_cell.angle_alpha   90.00
_cell.angle_beta   90.00
_cell.angle_gamma   90.00
#
_symmetry.space_group_name_H-M   'P 1'
#
loop_
_entity.id
_entity.type
_entity.pdbx_description
1 polymer ?
#
loop_
_entity_poly.entity_id
_entity_poly.type
_entity_poly.pdbx_seq_one_letter_code
_entity_poly.pdbx_strand_id
1 'polypeptide(L)' 'MGRKKHIVNLSDKERSELEAIISTGEHRAEDITRARILLKADEGLTDPAICEHLDCSIS' A
#
# COMPACT_ATOMS: atom_id res chain seq x y z
N MET A 1 6.78 -17.61 12.63
CA MET A 1 7.45 -16.62 11.76
C MET A 1 7.13 -15.24 12.29
N GLY A 2 8.13 -14.54 12.83
CA GLY A 2 7.93 -13.21 13.43
C GLY A 2 7.45 -12.23 12.37
N ARG A 3 6.25 -11.66 12.55
CA ARG A 3 5.72 -10.62 11.68
C ARG A 3 6.65 -9.41 11.78
N LYS A 4 7.49 -9.21 10.76
CA LYS A 4 8.31 -8.02 10.64
C LYS A 4 7.34 -6.84 10.54
N LYS A 5 7.42 -5.93 11.50
CA LYS A 5 6.63 -4.71 11.51
C LYS A 5 7.20 -3.81 10.42
N HIS A 6 6.57 -3.76 9.24
CA HIS A 6 6.97 -2.79 8.23
C HIS A 6 6.22 -1.49 8.54
N ILE A 7 6.91 -0.58 9.24
CA ILE A 7 6.43 0.78 9.39
C ILE A 7 6.73 1.46 8.06
N VAL A 8 5.70 1.59 7.23
CA VAL A 8 5.78 2.34 5.97
C VAL A 8 5.64 3.81 6.35
N ASN A 9 6.64 4.61 6.01
CA ASN A 9 6.63 6.05 6.21
C ASN A 9 6.96 6.66 4.86
N LEU A 10 5.94 7.03 4.11
CA LEU A 10 6.07 7.65 2.81
C LEU A 10 6.34 9.14 3.01
N SER A 11 7.19 9.71 2.17
CA SER A 11 7.30 11.16 2.06
C SER A 11 6.16 11.72 1.20
N ASP A 12 5.84 13.01 1.34
CA ASP A 12 4.80 13.68 0.54
C ASP A 12 4.96 13.47 -0.98
N LYS A 13 6.21 13.40 -1.44
CA LYS A 13 6.53 13.11 -2.84
C LYS A 13 6.09 11.70 -3.24
N GLU A 14 6.42 10.69 -2.43
CA GLU A 14 6.06 9.29 -2.70
C GLU A 14 4.54 9.11 -2.65
N ARG A 15 3.89 9.73 -1.67
CA ARG A 15 2.43 9.79 -1.58
C ARG A 15 1.82 10.35 -2.87
N SER A 16 2.33 11.49 -3.34
CA SER A 16 1.81 12.14 -4.55
C SER A 16 2.02 11.30 -5.81
N GLU A 17 3.12 10.55 -5.91
CA GLU A 17 3.35 9.62 -7.02
C GLU A 17 2.42 8.41 -6.97
N LEU A 18 2.15 7.84 -5.79
CA LEU A 18 1.18 6.75 -5.63
C LEU A 18 -0.25 7.21 -5.94
N GLU A 19 -0.63 8.41 -5.52
CA GLU A 19 -1.92 9.02 -5.87
C GLU A 19 -2.02 9.26 -7.38
N ALA A 20 -0.93 9.69 -8.04
CA ALA A 20 -0.88 9.79 -9.49
C ALA A 20 -1.08 8.42 -10.15
N ILE A 21 -0.41 7.37 -9.68
CA ILE A 21 -0.55 5.99 -10.21
C ILE A 21 -2.02 5.53 -10.15
N ILE A 22 -2.70 5.80 -9.03
CA ILE A 22 -4.12 5.45 -8.85
C ILE A 22 -5.01 6.30 -9.74
N SER A 23 -4.73 7.60 -9.86
CA SER A 23 -5.56 8.55 -10.62
C SER A 23 -5.40 8.41 -12.13
N THR A 24 -4.22 8.01 -12.61
CA THR A 24 -3.95 7.88 -14.04
C THR A 24 -4.61 6.63 -14.61
N GLY A 25 -4.76 5.57 -13.79
CA GLY A 25 -5.43 4.32 -14.19
C GLY A 25 -4.75 3.55 -15.33
N GLU A 26 -3.58 4.01 -15.77
CA GLU A 26 -2.78 3.43 -16.86
C GLU A 26 -1.99 2.19 -16.40
N HIS A 27 -1.87 2.02 -15.08
CA HIS A 27 -1.18 0.90 -14.46
C HIS A 27 -2.09 -0.31 -14.31
N ARG A 28 -1.49 -1.50 -14.20
CA ARG A 28 -2.23 -2.74 -13.96
C ARG A 28 -3.00 -2.67 -12.65
N ALA A 29 -4.11 -3.41 -12.57
CA ALA A 29 -4.91 -3.49 -11.36
C ALA A 29 -4.10 -3.92 -10.12
N GLU A 30 -3.08 -4.78 -10.30
CA GLU A 30 -2.14 -5.17 -9.23
C GLU A 30 -1.31 -3.98 -8.71
N ASP A 31 -0.83 -3.10 -9.59
CA ASP A 31 -0.02 -1.93 -9.22
C ASP A 31 -0.86 -0.86 -8.53
N ILE A 32 -2.08 -0.61 -9.04
CA ILE A 32 -3.04 0.29 -8.39
C ILE A 32 -3.39 -0.24 -7.00
N THR A 33 -3.58 -1.55 -6.87
CA THR A 33 -3.87 -2.20 -5.58
C THR A 33 -2.69 -1.99 -4.62
N ARG A 34 -1.45 -2.30 -5.04
CA ARG A 34 -0.21 -2.07 -4.27
C ARG A 34 -0.03 -0.61 -3.86
N ALA A 35 -0.33 0.34 -4.75
CA ALA A 35 -0.26 1.77 -4.43
C ALA A 35 -1.24 2.15 -3.31
N ARG A 36 -2.46 1.60 -3.34
CA ARG A 36 -3.44 1.78 -2.25
C ARG A 36 -3.00 1.12 -0.94
N ILE A 37 -2.32 -0.02 -0.99
CA ILE A 37 -1.72 -0.68 0.19
C ILE A 37 -0.72 0.27 0.84
N LEU A 38 0.21 0.81 0.05
CA LEU A 38 1.28 1.69 0.53
C LEU A 38 0.74 2.99 1.13
N LEU A 39 -0.25 3.62 0.50
CA LEU A 39 -0.91 4.82 1.04
C LEU A 39 -1.59 4.54 2.38
N LYS A 40 -2.31 3.42 2.49
CA LYS A 40 -2.94 3.00 3.75
C LYS A 40 -1.92 2.66 4.84
N ALA A 41 -0.77 2.10 4.45
CA ALA A 41 0.31 1.78 5.38
C ALA A 41 0.94 3.04 5.98
N ASP A 42 1.10 4.07 5.17
CA ASP A 42 1.55 5.39 5.61
C ASP A 42 0.59 6.07 6.59
N GLU A 43 -0.72 5.86 6.46
CA GLU A 43 -1.72 6.29 7.45
C GLU A 43 -1.60 5.59 8.81
N GLY A 44 -0.64 4.67 8.97
CA GLY A 44 -0.34 3.98 10.23
C GLY A 44 -1.03 2.63 10.37
N LEU A 45 -1.62 2.09 9.31
CA LEU A 45 -2.17 0.74 9.30
C LEU A 45 -1.02 -0.27 9.26
N THR A 46 -1.07 -1.26 10.14
CA THR A 46 -0.09 -2.37 10.15
C THR A 46 -0.35 -3.34 9.00
N ASP A 47 0.71 -3.90 8.42
CA ASP A 47 0.67 -4.92 7.34
C ASP A 47 -0.46 -5.97 7.45
N PRO A 48 -0.72 -6.61 8.62
CA PRO A 48 -1.84 -7.54 8.77
C PRO A 48 -3.21 -6.90 8.53
N ALA A 49 -3.44 -5.67 8.98
CA ALA A 49 -4.71 -4.98 8.81
C ALA A 49 -4.93 -4.58 7.33
N ILE A 50 -3.84 -4.26 6.63
CA ILE A 50 -3.90 -3.92 5.20
C ILE A 50 -4.12 -5.19 4.36
N CYS A 51 -3.43 -6.27 4.71
CA CYS A 51 -3.62 -7.58 4.12
C CYS A 51 -5.06 -8.09 4.28
N GLU A 52 -5.63 -7.97 5.49
CA GLU A 52 -7.06 -8.29 5.74
C GLU A 52 -7.99 -7.37 4.94
N HIS A 53 -7.63 -6.10 4.75
CA HIS A 53 -8.43 -5.16 3.96
C HIS A 53 -8.41 -5.39 2.45
N LEU A 54 -7.40 -6.11 1.94
CA LEU A 54 -7.13 -6.25 0.51
C LEU A 54 -7.23 -7.69 0.00
N ASP A 55 -7.66 -8.64 0.84
CA ASP A 55 -7.81 -10.07 0.49
C ASP A 55 -6.54 -10.68 -0.15
N CYS A 56 -5.37 -10.06 0.07
CA CYS A 56 -4.10 -10.52 -0.47
C CYS A 56 -3.47 -11.47 0.52
N SER A 57 -3.59 -12.78 0.28
CA SER A 57 -2.98 -13.80 1.14
C SER A 57 -1.47 -13.54 1.32
N ILE A 58 -1.02 -13.35 2.56
CA ILE A 58 0.41 -13.36 2.90
C ILE A 58 0.91 -14.79 2.64
N SER A 59 1.58 -15.01 1.50
CA SER A 59 2.34 -16.23 1.23
C SER A 59 3.82 -16.03 1.50
#